data_AF-A0A9P9EIC7-F1
#
_entry.id   AF-A0A9P9EIC7-F1
#
_cell.length_a   1.000
_cell.length_b   1.000
_cell.length_c   1.000
_cell.angle_alpha   90.00
_cell.angle_beta   90.00
_cell.angle_gamma   90.00
#
_symmetry.space_group_name_H-M   'P 1'
#
loop_
_entity.id
_entity.type
_entity.pdbx_description
1 polymer ?
#
loop_
_entity_poly.entity_id
_entity_poly.type
_entity_poly.pdbx_seq_one_letter_code
_entity_poly.pdbx_strand_id
1 'polypeptide(L)'
;QPEASPDDLRSLKDFVRKMAYSIDGEEGIEVPGSETVRKYWNTFTAAWQRANPEQSIPRGIAHSVTEYINGPLAEEMGIPNIKRSRRFATKKVLLNYARQLWAADWVEYKRPGTLIDDWGFLLGNAYSSSRIGE
;
A
#
# COMPACT_ATOMS: atom_id res chain seq x y z
N GLN A 1 -23.16 -13.56 16.06
CA GLN A 1 -21.89 -12.84 16.30
C GLN A 1 -22.26 -11.43 16.75
N PRO A 2 -21.58 -10.82 17.73
CA PRO A 2 -21.78 -9.38 17.97
C PRO A 2 -21.46 -8.64 16.66
N GLU A 3 -22.22 -7.58 16.36
CA GLU A 3 -21.98 -6.76 15.17
C GLU A 3 -20.56 -6.20 15.22
N ALA A 4 -19.80 -6.39 14.13
CA ALA A 4 -18.46 -5.86 14.03
C ALA A 4 -18.54 -4.33 14.05
N SER A 5 -17.87 -3.69 15.01
CA SER A 5 -17.90 -2.25 15.21
C SER A 5 -16.49 -1.65 15.15
N PRO A 6 -16.31 -0.44 14.58
CA PRO A 6 -15.06 0.30 14.66
C PRO A 6 -14.70 0.76 16.10
N ASP A 7 -15.66 0.72 17.01
CA ASP A 7 -15.46 1.02 18.44
C ASP A 7 -15.10 -0.23 19.25
N ASP A 8 -15.17 -1.41 18.65
CA ASP A 8 -14.76 -2.65 19.28
C ASP A 8 -13.33 -3.02 18.87
N LEU A 9 -12.42 -2.95 19.86
CA LEU A 9 -11.02 -3.32 19.68
C LEU A 9 -10.86 -4.77 19.19
N ARG A 10 -11.73 -5.70 19.60
CA ARG A 10 -11.62 -7.10 19.20
C ARG A 10 -11.95 -7.28 17.72
N SER A 11 -13.02 -6.65 17.26
CA SER A 11 -13.41 -6.60 15.85
C SER A 11 -12.32 -6.00 14.97
N LEU A 12 -11.70 -4.89 15.39
CA LEU A 12 -10.62 -4.26 14.63
C LEU A 12 -9.35 -5.10 14.58
N LYS A 13 -8.97 -5.77 15.69
CA LYS A 13 -7.83 -6.70 15.68
C LYS A 13 -8.07 -7.89 14.75
N ASP A 14 -9.28 -8.47 14.76
CA ASP A 14 -9.63 -9.56 13.85
C ASP A 14 -9.64 -9.12 12.38
N PHE A 15 -10.18 -7.93 12.09
CA PHE A 15 -10.11 -7.32 10.76
C PHE A 15 -8.66 -7.15 10.29
N VAL A 16 -7.81 -6.53 11.12
CA VAL A 16 -6.41 -6.29 10.77
C VAL A 16 -5.62 -7.58 10.61
N ARG A 17 -5.91 -8.60 11.41
CA ARG A 17 -5.32 -9.94 11.27
C ARG A 17 -5.67 -10.55 9.91
N LYS A 18 -6.95 -10.59 9.55
CA LYS A 18 -7.42 -11.11 8.25
C LYS A 18 -6.83 -10.32 7.08
N MET A 19 -6.78 -8.99 7.21
CA MET A 19 -6.14 -8.12 6.24
C MET A 19 -4.65 -8.46 6.09
N ALA A 20 -3.90 -8.66 7.18
CA ALA A 20 -2.49 -9.01 7.11
C ALA A 20 -2.25 -10.35 6.41
N TYR A 21 -3.06 -11.39 6.68
CA TYR A 21 -2.98 -12.68 5.97
C TYR A 21 -3.31 -12.60 4.48
N SER A 22 -3.98 -11.53 4.02
CA SER A 22 -4.28 -11.30 2.61
C SER A 22 -3.22 -10.51 1.85
N ILE A 23 -2.19 -9.99 2.54
CA ILE A 23 -1.12 -9.21 1.91
C ILE A 23 0.03 -10.16 1.58
N ASP A 24 0.36 -10.25 0.29
CA ASP A 24 1.52 -10.99 -0.17
C ASP A 24 2.82 -10.36 0.37
N GLY A 25 3.76 -11.22 0.76
CA GLY A 25 5.10 -10.81 1.13
C GLY A 25 5.97 -10.39 -0.06
N GLU A 26 7.22 -10.85 -0.05
CA GLU A 26 8.16 -10.64 -1.15
C GLU A 26 8.84 -11.92 -1.60
N GLU A 27 9.64 -11.83 -2.66
CA GLU A 27 10.38 -12.97 -3.16
C GLU A 27 11.30 -13.50 -2.06
N GLY A 28 11.09 -14.75 -1.64
CA GLY A 28 11.80 -15.38 -0.52
C GLY A 28 11.25 -15.10 0.88
N ILE A 29 10.19 -14.28 1.03
CA ILE A 29 9.51 -14.00 2.30
C ILE A 29 8.01 -14.04 2.08
N GLU A 30 7.33 -15.08 2.53
CA GLU A 30 5.88 -15.24 2.27
C GLU A 30 5.00 -14.22 3.02
N VAL A 31 5.48 -13.72 4.17
CA VAL A 31 4.72 -12.83 5.05
C VAL A 31 4.93 -11.34 4.73
N PRO A 32 3.93 -10.48 4.99
CA PRO A 32 4.05 -9.04 4.76
C PRO A 32 4.99 -8.40 5.78
N GLY A 33 5.59 -7.26 5.40
CA GLY A 33 6.29 -6.40 6.36
C GLY A 33 5.32 -5.65 7.26
N SER A 34 5.69 -5.43 8.53
CA SER A 34 4.87 -4.74 9.55
C SER A 34 4.48 -3.32 9.12
N GLU A 35 5.40 -2.61 8.45
CA GLU A 35 5.16 -1.29 7.88
C GLU A 35 4.10 -1.32 6.77
N THR A 36 4.04 -2.42 6.01
CA THR A 36 2.99 -2.60 4.97
C THR A 36 1.63 -2.77 5.63
N VAL A 37 1.51 -3.67 6.62
CA VAL A 37 0.25 -3.86 7.37
C VAL A 37 -0.21 -2.54 8.00
N ARG A 38 0.72 -1.77 8.59
CA ARG A 38 0.43 -0.45 9.17
C ARG A 38 -0.03 0.56 8.12
N LYS A 39 0.56 0.55 6.92
CA LYS A 39 0.13 1.44 5.83
C LYS A 39 -1.32 1.15 5.43
N TYR A 40 -1.69 -0.12 5.26
CA TYR A 40 -3.07 -0.50 4.96
C TYR A 40 -4.03 -0.10 6.09
N TRP A 41 -3.63 -0.30 7.35
CA TRP A 41 -4.39 0.17 8.51
C TRP A 41 -4.63 1.69 8.47
N ASN A 42 -3.58 2.48 8.21
CA ASN A 42 -3.70 3.94 8.11
C ASN A 42 -4.57 4.38 6.92
N THR A 43 -4.49 3.68 5.78
CA THR A 43 -5.35 3.94 4.63
C THR A 43 -6.81 3.65 4.97
N PHE A 44 -7.09 2.56 5.68
CA PHE A 44 -8.42 2.21 6.16
C PHE A 44 -8.96 3.28 7.12
N THR A 45 -8.22 3.65 8.16
CA THR A 45 -8.70 4.66 9.14
C THR A 45 -8.94 6.01 8.50
N ALA A 46 -8.08 6.43 7.56
CA ALA A 46 -8.28 7.66 6.80
C ALA A 46 -9.50 7.59 5.87
N ALA A 47 -9.74 6.45 5.22
CA ALA A 47 -10.93 6.25 4.39
C ALA A 47 -12.21 6.22 5.24
N TRP A 48 -12.17 5.55 6.39
CA TRP A 48 -13.26 5.50 7.34
C TRP A 48 -13.63 6.89 7.84
N GLN A 49 -12.64 7.70 8.22
CA GLN A 49 -12.86 9.08 8.66
C GLN A 49 -13.55 9.95 7.60
N ARG A 50 -13.18 9.77 6.32
CA ARG A 50 -13.79 10.51 5.21
C ARG A 50 -15.24 10.08 4.96
N ALA A 51 -15.52 8.79 5.08
CA ALA A 51 -16.86 8.24 4.88
C ALA A 51 -17.79 8.48 6.08
N ASN A 52 -17.25 8.50 7.30
CA ASN A 52 -17.99 8.61 8.55
C ASN A 52 -17.38 9.69 9.47
N PRO A 53 -17.56 10.99 9.16
CA PRO A 53 -16.94 12.08 9.91
C PRO A 53 -17.34 12.11 11.39
N GLU A 54 -18.59 11.71 11.69
CA GLU A 54 -19.16 11.70 13.03
C GLU A 54 -18.81 10.44 13.85
N GLN A 55 -18.33 9.37 13.21
CA GLN A 55 -17.98 8.09 13.83
C GLN A 55 -16.50 7.80 13.63
N SER A 56 -15.67 8.66 14.20
CA SER A 56 -14.22 8.53 14.14
C SER A 56 -13.75 7.39 15.06
N ILE A 57 -12.86 6.53 14.57
CA ILE A 57 -12.25 5.49 15.41
C ILE A 57 -11.49 6.18 16.56
N PRO A 58 -11.79 5.88 17.83
CA PRO A 58 -11.13 6.51 18.96
C PRO A 58 -9.61 6.33 18.92
N ARG A 59 -8.85 7.40 19.19
CA ARG A 59 -7.38 7.38 19.14
C ARG A 59 -6.75 6.26 19.98
N GLY A 60 -7.29 5.98 21.16
CA GLY A 60 -6.79 4.92 22.03
C GLY A 60 -6.96 3.52 21.43
N ILE A 61 -8.07 3.30 20.71
CA ILE A 61 -8.33 2.05 19.98
C ILE A 61 -7.38 1.95 18.79
N ALA A 62 -7.25 3.01 17.99
CA ALA A 62 -6.35 3.03 16.85
C ALA A 62 -4.88 2.78 17.25
N HIS A 63 -4.45 3.36 18.38
CA HIS A 63 -3.14 3.10 18.96
C HIS A 63 -3.01 1.63 19.40
N SER A 64 -4.02 1.07 20.09
CA SER A 64 -4.02 -0.33 20.52
C SER A 64 -3.96 -1.34 19.36
N VAL A 65 -4.58 -1.00 18.22
CA VAL A 65 -4.47 -1.80 16.98
C VAL A 65 -3.05 -1.69 16.39
N THR A 66 -2.44 -0.50 16.46
CA THR A 66 -1.06 -0.30 16.00
C THR A 66 -0.07 -1.12 16.83
N GLU A 67 -0.24 -1.15 18.16
CA GLU A 67 0.57 -1.99 19.04
C GLU A 67 0.35 -3.49 18.77
N TYR A 68 -0.89 -3.89 18.47
CA TYR A 68 -1.19 -5.26 18.06
C TYR A 68 -0.45 -5.66 16.77
N ILE A 69 -0.39 -4.77 15.77
CA ILE A 69 0.35 -5.00 14.52
C ILE A 69 1.85 -5.20 14.79
N ASN A 70 2.44 -4.40 15.68
CA ASN A 70 3.89 -4.42 15.91
C ASN A 70 4.37 -5.52 16.86
N GLY A 71 3.50 -6.00 17.74
CA GLY A 71 3.83 -7.04 18.72
C GLY A 71 3.14 -8.36 18.35
N PRO A 72 1.98 -8.68 18.96
CA PRO A 72 1.37 -10.00 18.85
C PRO A 72 1.16 -10.52 17.43
N LEU A 73 0.72 -9.67 16.48
CA LEU A 73 0.51 -10.10 15.10
C LEU A 73 1.84 -10.33 14.36
N ALA A 74 2.85 -9.49 14.61
CA ALA A 74 4.17 -9.66 14.03
C ALA A 74 4.84 -10.94 14.54
N GLU A 75 4.71 -11.25 15.84
CA GLU A 75 5.18 -12.49 16.43
C GLU A 75 4.43 -13.71 15.86
N GLU A 76 3.10 -13.64 15.75
CA GLU A 76 2.25 -14.71 15.22
C GLU A 76 2.64 -15.10 13.80
N MET A 77 2.83 -14.10 12.92
CA MET A 77 3.14 -14.33 11.51
C MET A 77 4.64 -14.50 11.25
N GLY A 78 5.51 -14.28 12.24
CA GLY A 78 6.96 -14.25 12.02
C GLY A 78 7.39 -13.10 11.09
N ILE A 79 6.72 -11.94 11.18
CA ILE A 79 7.01 -10.78 10.33
C ILE A 79 8.46 -10.32 10.58
N PRO A 80 9.32 -10.30 9.54
CA PRO A 80 10.68 -9.85 9.71
C PRO A 80 10.69 -8.35 10.04
N ASN A 81 11.45 -7.97 11.08
CA ASN A 81 11.75 -6.57 11.39
C ASN A 81 12.86 -6.03 10.48
N ILE A 82 12.76 -6.32 9.18
CA ILE A 82 13.72 -5.93 8.15
C ILE A 82 12.99 -5.03 7.19
N LYS A 83 13.59 -3.88 6.88
CA LYS A 83 13.04 -2.98 5.87
C LYS A 83 13.06 -3.68 4.53
N ARG A 84 11.91 -3.71 3.85
CA ARG A 84 11.78 -4.26 2.50
C ARG A 84 12.88 -3.69 1.61
N SER A 85 13.55 -4.55 0.84
CA SER A 85 14.57 -4.08 -0.09
C SER A 85 13.95 -3.10 -1.09
N ARG A 86 14.64 -1.99 -1.36
CA ARG A 86 14.17 -1.05 -2.39
C ARG A 86 14.19 -1.76 -3.73
N ARG A 87 13.03 -1.82 -4.38
CA ARG A 87 12.91 -2.31 -5.74
C ARG A 87 13.16 -1.16 -6.70
N PHE A 88 14.01 -1.39 -7.67
CA PHE A 88 14.27 -0.47 -8.77
C PHE A 88 13.66 -1.05 -10.05
N ALA A 89 13.10 -0.19 -10.89
CA ALA A 89 12.65 -0.61 -12.20
C ALA A 89 13.85 -1.12 -13.01
N THR A 90 13.79 -2.37 -13.47
CA THR A 90 14.81 -2.89 -14.38
C THR A 90 14.53 -2.43 -15.80
N LYS A 91 15.51 -2.55 -16.70
CA LYS A 91 15.31 -2.31 -18.14
C LYS A 91 14.10 -3.06 -18.70
N LYS A 92 13.87 -4.30 -18.26
CA LYS A 92 12.71 -5.12 -18.68
C LYS A 92 11.38 -4.52 -18.20
N VAL A 93 11.33 -4.03 -16.97
CA VAL A 93 10.15 -3.36 -16.42
C VAL A 93 9.82 -2.10 -17.22
N LEU A 94 10.82 -1.27 -17.51
CA LEU A 94 10.63 -0.05 -18.31
C LEU A 94 10.16 -0.36 -19.74
N LEU A 95 10.73 -1.40 -20.38
CA LEU A 95 10.30 -1.82 -21.71
C LEU A 95 8.86 -2.34 -21.72
N ASN A 96 8.47 -3.13 -20.73
CA ASN A 96 7.10 -3.61 -20.61
C ASN A 96 6.13 -2.47 -20.34
N TYR A 97 6.50 -1.52 -19.48
CA TYR A 97 5.69 -0.32 -19.24
C TYR A 97 5.49 0.48 -20.52
N ALA A 98 6.55 0.71 -21.32
CA ALA A 98 6.44 1.37 -22.62
C ALA A 98 5.47 0.64 -23.55
N ARG A 99 5.57 -0.68 -23.65
CA ARG A 99 4.65 -1.47 -24.50
C ARG A 99 3.20 -1.35 -24.07
N GLN A 100 2.94 -1.34 -22.76
CA GLN A 100 1.59 -1.15 -22.24
C GLN A 100 1.08 0.25 -22.60
N LEU A 101 1.87 1.28 -22.29
CA LEU A 101 1.50 2.69 -22.53
C LEU A 101 1.29 3.04 -24.00
N TRP A 102 2.02 2.40 -24.92
CA TRP A 102 2.01 2.78 -26.34
C TRP A 102 1.22 1.82 -27.25
N ALA A 103 0.96 0.59 -26.81
CA ALA A 103 0.43 -0.45 -27.69
C ALA A 103 -0.65 -1.33 -27.08
N ALA A 104 -0.91 -1.25 -25.77
CA ALA A 104 -1.81 -2.19 -25.11
C ALA A 104 -2.66 -1.59 -23.98
N ASP A 105 -2.73 -0.27 -23.86
CA ASP A 105 -3.58 0.38 -22.87
C ASP A 105 -5.06 0.43 -23.30
N TRP A 106 -5.34 0.32 -24.61
CA TRP A 106 -6.68 0.35 -25.20
C TRP A 106 -7.49 1.59 -24.80
N VAL A 107 -6.82 2.67 -24.40
CA VAL A 107 -7.44 3.91 -23.95
C VAL A 107 -7.41 4.93 -25.09
N GLU A 108 -8.57 5.49 -25.43
CA GLU A 108 -8.65 6.61 -26.35
C GLU A 108 -8.44 7.93 -25.58
N TYR A 109 -7.23 8.48 -25.66
CA TYR A 109 -6.88 9.70 -24.95
C TYR A 109 -7.51 10.93 -25.61
N LYS A 110 -8.25 11.71 -24.83
CA LYS A 110 -8.78 13.02 -25.27
C LYS A 110 -7.68 13.99 -25.72
N ARG A 111 -6.46 13.82 -25.21
CA ARG A 111 -5.26 14.59 -25.57
C ARG A 111 -4.07 13.63 -25.70
N PRO A 112 -3.76 13.15 -26.91
CA PRO A 112 -2.66 12.21 -27.13
C PRO A 112 -1.29 12.74 -26.67
N GLY A 113 -1.11 14.06 -26.62
CA GLY A 113 0.12 14.69 -26.13
C GLY A 113 0.47 14.33 -24.68
N THR A 114 -0.52 14.05 -23.84
CA THR A 114 -0.28 13.66 -22.44
C THR A 114 0.54 12.37 -22.33
N LEU A 115 0.38 11.43 -23.27
CA LEU A 115 1.20 10.21 -23.31
C LEU A 115 2.68 10.50 -23.59
N ILE A 116 2.96 11.47 -24.46
CA ILE A 116 4.32 11.90 -24.79
C ILE A 116 4.95 12.55 -23.55
N ASP A 117 4.20 13.42 -22.87
CA ASP A 117 4.66 14.10 -21.66
C ASP A 117 4.93 13.11 -20.52
N ASP A 118 4.01 12.16 -20.28
CA ASP A 118 4.14 11.12 -19.25
C ASP A 118 5.34 10.21 -19.53
N TRP A 119 5.54 9.83 -20.79
CA TRP A 119 6.69 9.04 -21.20
C TRP A 119 8.01 9.81 -21.07
N GLY A 120 8.03 11.08 -21.48
CA GLY A 120 9.17 11.98 -21.32
C GLY A 120 9.55 12.17 -19.85
N PHE A 121 8.55 12.36 -18.98
CA PHE A 121 8.75 12.48 -17.54
C PHE A 121 9.33 11.21 -16.92
N LEU A 122 8.81 10.04 -17.30
CA LEU A 122 9.35 8.75 -16.87
C LEU A 122 10.80 8.55 -17.32
N LEU A 123 11.12 8.87 -18.58
CA LEU A 123 12.48 8.79 -19.11
C LEU A 123 13.41 9.76 -18.39
N GLY A 124 12.96 10.97 -18.10
CA GLY A 124 13.68 11.94 -17.27
C GLY A 124 14.09 11.29 -15.96
N ASN A 125 13.13 10.81 -15.17
CA ASN A 125 13.41 10.17 -13.88
C ASN A 125 14.25 8.88 -13.97
N ALA A 126 14.21 8.16 -15.09
CA ALA A 126 14.95 6.92 -15.27
C ALA A 126 16.41 7.14 -15.71
N TYR A 127 16.67 8.18 -16.49
CA TYR A 127 17.99 8.48 -17.05
C TYR A 127 18.66 9.69 -16.38
N SER A 128 17.97 10.39 -15.50
CA SER A 128 18.52 11.38 -14.58
C SER A 128 18.35 10.92 -13.13
N SER A 129 19.07 11.56 -12.21
CA SER A 129 18.85 11.40 -10.77
C SER A 129 17.77 12.34 -10.23
N SER A 130 16.93 12.90 -11.11
CA SER A 130 15.92 13.90 -10.74
C SER A 130 14.83 13.28 -9.87
N ARG A 131 14.33 14.06 -8.92
CA ARG A 131 13.18 13.69 -8.10
C ARG A 131 11.89 14.16 -8.74
N ILE A 132 10.79 13.48 -8.44
CA ILE A 132 9.45 13.96 -8.77
C ILE A 132 9.23 15.29 -8.02
N GLY A 133 9.26 16.41 -8.75
CA GLY A 133 9.11 17.77 -8.23
C GLY A 133 10.29 18.71 -8.49
N GLU A 134 11.41 18.21 -9.01
CA GLU A 134 12.46 19.02 -9.66
C GLU A 134 12.12 19.29 -11.13
#